data_AF-U2HHN0-F1
#
_entry.id   AF-U2HHN0-F1
#
_cell.length_a   1.000
_cell.length_b   1.000
_cell.length_c   1.000
_cell.angle_alpha   90.00
_cell.angle_beta   90.00
_cell.angle_gamma   90.00
#
_symmetry.space_group_name_H-M   'P 1'
#
loop_
_entity.id
_entity.type
_entity.pdbx_description
1 polymer ?
#
loop_
_entity_poly.entity_id
_entity_poly.type
_entity_poly.pdbx_seq_one_letter_code
_entity_poly.pdbx_strand_id
1 'polypeptide(L)'
;MFNWGGLGEVSNNLFSLYVTRSFNNPTRISEQGNYKTAKEKIIDGKISFLQDPDVFNRLVPFWQLQLYFEGVGKNPDFYPDLFEEFRNQANSKSNVKQVKTTNWAQERMQGEKNPAVHQLNFVKTACEVSRVDLTDFFDKYGFFYVGEFELDDYGKYTYSMTNEMVDACKQAVRNMNLRKPAIDLTTLTD
;
A
#
# COMPACT_ATOMS: atom_id res chain seq x y z
N MET A 1 9.16 -2.32 4.15
CA MET A 1 9.06 -3.66 3.53
C MET A 1 7.69 -3.74 2.86
N PHE A 2 7.62 -4.27 1.63
CA PHE A 2 6.35 -4.49 0.93
C PHE A 2 5.74 -5.84 1.31
N ASN A 3 5.53 -6.04 2.61
CA ASN A 3 4.78 -7.14 3.21
C ASN A 3 4.60 -6.80 4.71
N TRP A 4 3.39 -6.98 5.24
CA TRP A 4 3.04 -6.81 6.66
C TRP A 4 1.84 -7.70 6.99
N GLY A 5 1.51 -7.87 8.28
CA GLY A 5 0.41 -8.74 8.69
C GLY A 5 -0.89 -8.45 7.93
N GLY A 6 -1.42 -9.45 7.23
CA GLY A 6 -2.58 -9.36 6.34
C GLY A 6 -2.24 -9.32 4.84
N LEU A 7 -0.96 -9.31 4.46
CA LEU A 7 -0.49 -9.32 3.07
C LEU A 7 0.27 -10.59 2.65
N GLY A 8 0.43 -11.59 3.53
CA GLY A 8 1.21 -12.81 3.26
C GLY A 8 0.80 -13.53 1.97
N GLU A 9 -0.50 -13.54 1.66
CA GLU A 9 -1.09 -14.14 0.46
C GLU A 9 -1.54 -13.11 -0.59
N VAL A 10 -1.27 -11.83 -0.37
CA VAL A 10 -1.70 -10.73 -1.25
C VAL A 10 -0.51 -10.17 -2.02
N SER A 11 0.53 -9.69 -1.33
CA SER A 11 1.61 -8.93 -1.97
C SER A 11 2.43 -9.75 -2.97
N ASN A 12 2.54 -11.05 -2.76
CA ASN A 12 3.23 -11.97 -3.67
C ASN A 12 2.49 -12.11 -5.01
N ASN A 13 1.16 -12.01 -5.02
CA ASN A 13 0.36 -12.13 -6.25
C ASN A 13 0.56 -10.95 -7.20
N LEU A 14 1.15 -9.82 -6.76
CA LEU A 14 1.54 -8.74 -7.65
C LEU A 14 2.49 -9.24 -8.76
N PHE A 15 3.48 -10.05 -8.38
CA PHE A 15 4.42 -10.66 -9.33
C PHE A 15 3.73 -11.67 -10.24
N SER A 16 2.78 -12.45 -9.70
CA SER A 16 1.98 -13.39 -10.48
C SER A 16 1.18 -12.67 -11.56
N LEU A 17 0.50 -11.56 -11.24
CA LEU A 17 -0.22 -10.76 -12.24
C LEU A 17 0.71 -10.19 -13.31
N TYR A 18 1.88 -9.70 -12.91
CA TYR A 18 2.89 -9.20 -13.83
C TYR A 18 3.32 -10.28 -14.84
N VAL A 19 3.65 -11.48 -14.37
CA VAL A 19 4.04 -12.60 -15.23
C VAL A 19 2.88 -13.02 -16.14
N THR A 20 1.67 -13.18 -15.61
CA THR A 20 0.49 -13.55 -16.41
C THR A 20 0.26 -12.57 -17.56
N ARG A 21 0.28 -11.27 -17.27
CA ARG A 21 0.08 -10.22 -18.28
C ARG A 21 1.23 -10.12 -19.27
N SER A 22 2.47 -10.41 -18.84
CA SER A 22 3.63 -10.45 -19.74
C SER A 22 3.52 -11.54 -20.83
N PHE A 23 2.71 -12.57 -20.59
CA PHE A 23 2.35 -13.59 -21.58
C PHE A 23 1.03 -13.31 -22.31
N ASN A 24 0.53 -12.07 -22.26
CA ASN A 24 -0.72 -11.64 -22.89
C ASN A 24 -1.96 -12.40 -22.41
N ASN A 25 -1.91 -13.01 -21.23
CA ASN A 25 -3.08 -13.63 -20.61
C ASN A 25 -3.85 -12.59 -19.78
N PRO A 26 -5.18 -12.71 -19.69
CA PRO A 26 -5.96 -11.88 -18.78
C PRO A 26 -5.50 -12.12 -17.34
N THR A 27 -5.46 -11.07 -16.53
CA THR A 27 -5.12 -11.21 -15.11
C THR A 27 -6.28 -11.83 -14.35
N ARG A 28 -5.96 -12.59 -13.31
CA ARG A 28 -6.98 -13.26 -12.48
C ARG A 28 -7.98 -12.29 -11.88
N ILE A 29 -7.55 -11.08 -11.51
CA ILE A 29 -8.44 -10.04 -10.98
C ILE A 29 -9.40 -9.49 -12.03
N SER A 30 -9.03 -9.49 -13.32
CA SER A 30 -9.91 -9.13 -14.43
C SER A 30 -10.93 -10.24 -14.68
N GLU A 31 -10.47 -11.50 -14.80
CA GLU A 31 -11.34 -12.66 -15.05
C GLU A 31 -12.39 -12.90 -13.95
N GLN A 32 -12.02 -12.66 -12.69
CA GLN A 32 -12.90 -12.85 -11.53
C GLN A 32 -13.76 -11.61 -11.22
N GLY A 33 -13.56 -10.50 -11.94
CA GLY A 33 -14.29 -9.26 -11.72
C GLY A 33 -13.92 -8.53 -10.41
N ASN A 34 -12.71 -8.75 -9.90
CA ASN A 34 -12.27 -8.24 -8.60
C ASN A 34 -12.25 -6.72 -8.52
N TYR A 35 -12.04 -6.00 -9.64
CA TYR A 35 -12.13 -4.54 -9.64
C TYR A 35 -13.48 -4.03 -9.13
N LYS A 36 -14.57 -4.65 -9.61
CA LYS A 36 -15.94 -4.30 -9.22
C LYS A 36 -16.18 -4.68 -7.77
N THR A 37 -15.85 -5.92 -7.39
CA THR A 37 -16.12 -6.41 -6.03
C THR A 37 -15.27 -5.70 -4.99
N ALA A 38 -14.02 -5.35 -5.29
CA ALA A 38 -13.18 -4.54 -4.40
C ALA A 38 -13.76 -3.15 -4.20
N LYS A 39 -14.27 -2.50 -5.24
CA LYS A 39 -14.97 -1.22 -5.11
C LYS A 39 -16.21 -1.34 -4.22
N GLU A 40 -17.09 -2.29 -4.51
CA GLU A 40 -18.35 -2.48 -3.78
C GLU A 40 -18.12 -2.87 -2.31
N LYS A 41 -17.17 -3.75 -2.03
CA LYS A 41 -16.92 -4.24 -0.67
C LYS A 41 -16.02 -3.34 0.16
N ILE A 42 -14.94 -2.82 -0.43
CA ILE A 42 -13.92 -2.07 0.31
C ILE A 42 -14.25 -0.58 0.30
N ILE A 43 -14.39 0.01 -0.89
CA ILE A 43 -14.58 1.46 -1.03
C ILE A 43 -15.99 1.86 -0.56
N ASP A 44 -17.03 1.27 -1.15
CA ASP A 44 -18.42 1.61 -0.83
C ASP A 44 -18.78 1.11 0.59
N GLY A 45 -18.21 -0.02 1.00
CA GLY A 45 -18.32 -0.56 2.35
C GLY A 45 -17.56 0.23 3.42
N LYS A 46 -16.65 1.14 3.03
CA LYS A 46 -15.83 1.99 3.92
C LYS A 46 -15.07 1.21 5.00
N ILE A 47 -14.55 0.05 4.62
CA ILE A 47 -13.71 -0.79 5.49
C ILE A 47 -12.23 -0.59 5.15
N SER A 48 -11.33 -0.99 6.04
CA SER A 48 -9.94 -1.22 5.65
C SER A 48 -9.89 -2.33 4.61
N PHE A 49 -9.08 -2.18 3.55
CA PHE A 49 -8.88 -3.28 2.60
C PHE A 49 -8.41 -4.56 3.31
N LEU A 50 -7.65 -4.46 4.41
CA LEU A 50 -7.21 -5.61 5.21
C LEU A 50 -8.35 -6.42 5.82
N GLN A 51 -9.55 -5.85 5.95
CA GLN A 51 -10.73 -6.53 6.48
C GLN A 51 -11.50 -7.32 5.41
N ASP A 52 -11.22 -7.12 4.11
CA ASP A 52 -11.88 -7.91 3.07
C ASP A 52 -11.29 -9.34 3.06
N PRO A 53 -12.12 -10.39 3.13
CA PRO A 53 -11.62 -11.76 3.21
C PRO A 53 -10.97 -12.22 1.91
N ASP A 54 -11.31 -11.64 0.76
CA ASP A 54 -10.79 -12.04 -0.53
C ASP A 54 -9.43 -11.40 -0.80
N VAL A 55 -8.39 -12.22 -0.89
CA VAL A 55 -7.02 -11.80 -1.18
C VAL A 55 -6.89 -11.08 -2.52
N PHE A 56 -7.75 -11.38 -3.50
CA PHE A 56 -7.72 -10.73 -4.81
C PHE A 56 -8.40 -9.37 -4.81
N ASN A 57 -9.42 -9.14 -3.98
CA ASN A 57 -9.94 -7.77 -3.76
C ASN A 57 -8.89 -6.89 -3.09
N ARG A 58 -8.17 -7.44 -2.11
CA ARG A 58 -7.04 -6.77 -1.43
C ARG A 58 -5.88 -6.44 -2.36
N LEU A 59 -5.70 -7.22 -3.42
CA LEU A 59 -4.66 -7.01 -4.43
C LEU A 59 -4.95 -5.84 -5.39
N VAL A 60 -6.22 -5.55 -5.65
CA VAL A 60 -6.66 -4.51 -6.61
C VAL A 60 -5.95 -3.16 -6.44
N PRO A 61 -5.88 -2.53 -5.24
CA PRO A 61 -5.22 -1.24 -5.10
C PRO A 61 -3.74 -1.27 -5.49
N PHE A 62 -3.04 -2.39 -5.25
CA PHE A 62 -1.64 -2.52 -5.66
C PHE A 62 -1.53 -2.63 -7.18
N TRP A 63 -2.37 -3.47 -7.80
CA TRP A 63 -2.33 -3.58 -9.25
C TRP A 63 -2.76 -2.30 -9.98
N GLN A 64 -3.70 -1.53 -9.45
CA GLN A 64 -4.06 -0.23 -10.03
C GLN A 64 -2.92 0.79 -9.99
N LEU A 65 -2.00 0.71 -9.02
CA LEU A 65 -0.76 1.49 -9.05
C LEU A 65 0.11 1.08 -10.25
N GLN A 66 0.27 -0.22 -10.50
CA GLN A 66 1.00 -0.72 -11.68
C GLN A 66 0.39 -0.15 -12.96
N LEU A 67 -0.92 -0.31 -13.17
CA LEU A 67 -1.63 0.17 -14.36
C LEU A 67 -1.53 1.69 -14.55
N TYR A 68 -1.62 2.44 -13.45
CA TYR A 68 -1.49 3.88 -13.52
C TYR A 68 -0.09 4.30 -13.95
N PHE A 69 0.94 3.77 -13.29
CA PHE A 69 2.31 4.22 -13.49
C PHE A 69 2.91 3.73 -14.80
N GLU A 70 2.62 2.51 -15.26
CA GLU A 70 3.03 2.09 -16.60
C GLU A 70 2.31 2.88 -17.71
N GLY A 71 1.10 3.39 -17.43
CA GLY A 71 0.25 4.10 -18.37
C GLY A 71 0.36 5.61 -18.23
N VAL A 72 -0.75 6.25 -17.83
CA VAL A 72 -0.87 7.72 -17.79
C VAL A 72 0.09 8.39 -16.79
N GLY A 73 0.54 7.66 -15.78
CA GLY A 73 1.51 8.09 -14.78
C GLY A 73 2.93 8.20 -15.33
N LYS A 74 3.24 7.52 -16.44
CA LYS A 74 4.52 7.53 -17.17
C LYS A 74 5.76 7.26 -16.29
N ASN A 75 5.64 6.30 -15.39
CA ASN A 75 6.71 5.79 -14.53
C ASN A 75 6.69 4.24 -14.49
N PRO A 76 7.12 3.56 -15.56
CA PRO A 76 7.08 2.09 -15.61
C PRO A 76 7.95 1.40 -14.54
N ASP A 77 8.97 2.09 -14.03
CA ASP A 77 9.88 1.60 -12.98
C ASP A 77 9.38 1.86 -11.55
N PHE A 78 8.13 2.32 -11.38
CA PHE A 78 7.55 2.63 -10.07
C PHE A 78 7.74 1.53 -9.02
N TYR A 79 7.38 0.29 -9.34
CA TYR A 79 7.56 -0.82 -8.40
C TYR A 79 9.03 -1.16 -8.16
N PRO A 80 9.88 -1.33 -9.19
CA PRO A 80 11.33 -1.44 -9.01
C PRO A 80 11.94 -0.42 -8.05
N ASP A 81 11.66 0.87 -8.27
CA ASP A 81 12.15 1.98 -7.44
C ASP A 81 11.59 1.91 -6.01
N LEU A 82 10.30 1.57 -5.87
CA LEU A 82 9.65 1.41 -4.56
C LEU A 82 10.29 0.29 -3.75
N PHE A 83 10.60 -0.84 -4.39
CA PHE A 83 11.30 -1.95 -3.75
C PHE A 83 12.75 -1.60 -3.39
N GLU A 84 13.45 -0.85 -4.24
CA GLU A 84 14.79 -0.34 -3.93
C GLU A 84 14.77 0.55 -2.69
N GLU A 85 13.84 1.50 -2.63
CA GLU A 85 13.71 2.40 -1.50
C GLU A 85 13.40 1.64 -0.20
N PHE A 86 12.55 0.62 -0.24
CA PHE A 86 12.35 -0.24 0.94
C PHE A 86 13.61 -0.99 1.39
N ARG A 87 14.49 -1.41 0.46
CA ARG A 87 15.78 -2.02 0.81
C ARG A 87 16.73 -1.00 1.43
N ASN A 88 16.78 0.21 0.88
CA ASN A 88 17.59 1.31 1.42
C ASN A 88 17.16 1.71 2.83
N GLN A 89 15.85 1.78 3.09
CA GLN A 89 15.30 2.00 4.44
C GLN A 89 15.70 0.90 5.42
N ALA A 90 15.74 -0.35 4.99
CA ALA A 90 16.17 -1.47 5.83
C ALA A 90 17.68 -1.41 6.14
N ASN A 91 18.51 -1.12 5.14
CA ASN A 91 19.96 -1.00 5.27
C ASN A 91 20.40 0.22 6.10
N SER A 92 19.63 1.31 6.06
CA SER A 92 19.93 2.50 6.86
C SER A 92 19.68 2.24 8.36
N LYS A 93 18.74 1.34 8.69
CA LYS A 93 18.37 1.02 10.07
C LYS A 93 19.36 0.10 10.78
N SER A 94 20.05 -0.77 10.05
CA SER A 94 21.10 -1.63 10.64
C SER A 94 22.33 -0.86 11.11
N ASN A 95 22.51 0.39 10.67
CA ASN A 95 23.69 1.23 10.96
C ASN A 95 23.47 2.29 12.06
N VAL A 96 22.27 2.43 12.64
CA VAL A 96 21.97 3.46 13.65
C VAL A 96 21.88 2.85 15.04
N LYS A 97 22.83 3.18 15.93
CA LYS A 97 22.68 2.97 17.39
C LYS A 97 21.47 3.79 17.87
N GLN A 98 20.51 3.11 18.50
CA GLN A 98 19.23 3.64 18.96
C GLN A 98 19.35 5.04 19.60
N VAL A 99 18.76 6.05 18.95
CA VAL A 99 18.50 7.37 19.56
C VAL A 99 17.01 7.43 19.90
N LYS A 100 16.71 7.59 21.19
CA LYS A 100 15.37 7.80 21.74
C LYS A 100 14.95 9.26 21.55
N THR A 101 14.25 9.59 20.47
CA THR A 101 13.48 10.85 20.39
C THR A 101 12.21 10.65 19.58
N THR A 102 11.11 11.10 20.16
CA THR A 102 9.72 11.13 19.69
C THR A 102 9.54 11.46 18.20
N ASN A 103 9.12 10.47 17.41
CA ASN A 103 8.20 10.58 16.26
C ASN A 103 8.06 9.20 15.59
N TRP A 104 6.83 8.74 15.39
CA TRP A 104 6.45 7.39 14.93
C TRP A 104 7.05 6.96 13.56
N ALA A 105 7.64 7.89 12.80
CA ALA A 105 8.40 7.62 11.58
C ALA A 105 9.83 7.07 11.83
N GLN A 106 10.33 7.08 13.07
CA GLN A 106 11.75 6.80 13.38
C GLN A 106 12.03 5.46 14.10
N GLU A 107 11.02 4.68 14.52
CA GLU A 107 11.22 3.41 15.26
C GLU A 107 11.00 2.12 14.47
N ARG A 108 10.50 2.20 13.23
CA ARG A 108 9.80 1.05 12.62
C ARG A 108 10.69 0.30 11.63
N MET A 109 11.45 -0.71 12.07
CA MET A 109 11.71 -1.96 11.31
C MET A 109 12.63 -2.99 12.03
N GLN A 110 12.82 -2.91 13.34
CA GLN A 110 13.23 -4.07 14.15
C GLN A 110 12.40 -4.09 15.44
N GLY A 111 11.21 -4.71 15.39
CA GLY A 111 10.32 -4.89 16.55
C GLY A 111 8.86 -4.50 16.31
N GLU A 112 8.59 -3.66 15.31
CA GLU A 112 7.22 -3.25 15.04
C GLU A 112 6.39 -4.33 14.35
N LYS A 113 5.31 -4.74 15.02
CA LYS A 113 4.36 -5.74 14.50
C LYS A 113 3.03 -5.14 14.03
N ASN A 114 2.69 -3.90 14.38
CA ASN A 114 1.41 -3.30 14.00
C ASN A 114 1.38 -3.04 12.47
N PRO A 115 0.49 -3.72 11.73
CA PRO A 115 0.32 -3.56 10.28
C PRO A 115 0.13 -2.10 9.84
N ALA A 116 -0.56 -1.30 10.65
CA ALA A 116 -0.93 0.08 10.33
C ALA A 116 0.28 0.95 9.94
N VAL A 117 1.45 0.79 10.58
CA VAL A 117 2.59 1.66 10.21
C VAL A 117 3.42 1.14 9.06
N HIS A 118 3.45 -0.17 8.83
CA HIS A 118 4.02 -0.67 7.59
C HIS A 118 3.18 -0.16 6.40
N GLN A 119 1.86 -0.12 6.57
CA GLN A 119 0.92 0.47 5.63
C GLN A 119 1.14 1.98 5.43
N LEU A 120 1.26 2.79 6.50
CA LEU A 120 1.56 4.23 6.36
C LEU A 120 2.93 4.49 5.73
N ASN A 121 3.94 3.68 6.06
CA ASN A 121 5.25 3.76 5.42
C ASN A 121 5.14 3.45 3.93
N PHE A 122 4.36 2.44 3.56
CA PHE A 122 4.09 2.14 2.16
C PHE A 122 3.46 3.32 1.42
N VAL A 123 2.40 3.92 1.99
CA VAL A 123 1.72 5.07 1.38
C VAL A 123 2.69 6.25 1.19
N LYS A 124 3.44 6.60 2.23
CA LYS A 124 4.42 7.70 2.19
C LYS A 124 5.49 7.43 1.13
N THR A 125 6.12 6.26 1.16
CA THR A 125 7.18 5.91 0.21
C THR A 125 6.66 5.80 -1.22
N ALA A 126 5.45 5.30 -1.44
CA ALA A 126 4.82 5.29 -2.76
C ALA A 126 4.64 6.71 -3.30
N CYS A 127 4.21 7.67 -2.47
CA CYS A 127 4.11 9.08 -2.87
C CYS A 127 5.50 9.68 -3.17
N GLU A 128 6.49 9.42 -2.32
CA GLU A 128 7.86 9.93 -2.46
C GLU A 128 8.52 9.46 -3.76
N VAL A 129 8.49 8.15 -4.02
CA VAL A 129 9.10 7.52 -5.20
C VAL A 129 8.38 7.95 -6.47
N SER A 130 7.05 7.92 -6.48
CA SER A 130 6.28 8.28 -7.67
C SER A 130 6.26 9.78 -7.99
N ARG A 131 6.57 10.63 -7.01
CA ARG A 131 6.34 12.08 -7.06
C ARG A 131 4.89 12.45 -7.35
N VAL A 132 3.96 11.63 -6.87
CA VAL A 132 2.50 11.82 -7.01
C VAL A 132 1.85 11.72 -5.62
N ASP A 133 0.95 12.64 -5.31
CA ASP A 133 0.14 12.56 -4.09
C ASP A 133 -0.97 11.51 -4.27
N LEU A 134 -0.74 10.31 -3.74
CA LEU A 134 -1.67 9.18 -3.80
C LEU A 134 -2.61 9.11 -2.59
N THR A 135 -2.65 10.13 -1.73
CA THR A 135 -3.40 10.06 -0.46
C THR A 135 -4.89 9.77 -0.67
N ASP A 136 -5.55 10.45 -1.60
CA ASP A 136 -6.99 10.25 -1.87
C ASP A 136 -7.28 8.83 -2.39
N PHE A 137 -6.37 8.27 -3.20
CA PHE A 137 -6.49 6.90 -3.70
C PHE A 137 -6.42 5.88 -2.55
N PHE A 138 -5.44 6.04 -1.67
CA PHE A 138 -5.27 5.18 -0.50
C PHE A 138 -6.41 5.33 0.52
N ASP A 139 -6.93 6.54 0.69
CA ASP A 139 -8.08 6.83 1.56
C ASP A 139 -9.33 6.07 1.13
N LYS A 140 -9.61 6.04 -0.19
CA LYS A 140 -10.75 5.27 -0.75
C LYS A 140 -10.67 3.78 -0.43
N TYR A 141 -9.48 3.19 -0.49
CA TYR A 141 -9.25 1.77 -0.16
C TYR A 141 -9.08 1.50 1.34
N GLY A 142 -9.31 2.49 2.20
CA GLY A 142 -9.25 2.31 3.65
C GLY A 142 -7.83 2.11 4.22
N PHE A 143 -6.78 2.55 3.50
CA PHE A 143 -5.40 2.56 4.03
C PHE A 143 -5.22 3.53 5.21
N PHE A 144 -6.20 4.40 5.46
CA PHE A 144 -6.23 5.30 6.61
C PHE A 144 -7.39 4.99 7.57
N TYR A 145 -7.94 3.76 7.52
CA TYR A 145 -9.00 3.35 8.42
C TYR A 145 -8.55 3.42 9.89
N VAL A 146 -9.17 4.30 10.67
CA VAL A 146 -8.89 4.49 12.10
C VAL A 146 -9.68 3.48 12.90
N GLY A 147 -9.01 2.74 13.78
CA GLY A 147 -9.62 1.68 14.58
C GLY A 147 -8.65 0.55 14.86
N GLU A 148 -9.19 -0.51 15.47
CA GLU A 148 -8.42 -1.68 15.90
C GLU A 148 -9.11 -2.97 15.47
N PHE A 149 -8.33 -3.95 15.02
CA PHE A 149 -8.79 -5.30 14.72
C PHE A 149 -7.62 -6.30 14.73
N GLU A 150 -7.95 -7.59 14.85
CA GLU A 150 -6.97 -8.66 14.74
C GLU A 150 -6.94 -9.22 13.31
N LEU A 151 -5.76 -9.62 12.87
CA LEU A 151 -5.52 -10.36 11.63
C LEU A 151 -4.81 -11.67 11.97
N ASP A 152 -5.24 -12.75 11.34
CA ASP A 152 -4.52 -14.03 11.35
C ASP A 152 -3.95 -14.28 9.95
N ASP A 153 -2.63 -14.14 9.83
CA ASP A 153 -1.90 -14.27 8.57
C ASP A 153 -0.57 -14.97 8.85
N TYR A 154 -0.62 -16.30 9.02
CA TYR A 154 0.48 -17.12 9.52
C TYR A 154 0.96 -16.67 10.92
N GLY A 155 0.04 -16.13 11.72
CA GLY A 155 0.29 -15.53 13.02
C GLY A 155 -0.68 -14.40 13.33
N LYS A 156 -0.89 -14.12 14.62
CA LYS A 156 -1.78 -13.04 15.07
C LYS A 156 -1.09 -11.70 15.03
N TYR A 157 -1.70 -10.74 14.35
CA TYR A 157 -1.30 -9.33 14.31
C TYR A 157 -2.44 -8.46 14.83
N THR A 158 -2.09 -7.42 15.58
CA THR A 158 -3.04 -6.40 16.03
C THR A 158 -2.85 -5.16 15.15
N TYR A 159 -3.83 -4.88 14.32
CA TYR A 159 -3.95 -3.58 13.65
C TYR A 159 -4.44 -2.55 14.66
N SER A 160 -3.74 -1.42 14.75
CA SER A 160 -4.20 -0.25 15.49
C SER A 160 -3.76 1.01 14.76
N MET A 161 -4.73 1.82 14.35
CA MET A 161 -4.50 3.08 13.65
C MET A 161 -5.25 4.19 14.37
N THR A 162 -4.54 5.27 14.73
CA THR A 162 -5.12 6.46 15.35
C THR A 162 -5.22 7.62 14.35
N ASN A 163 -6.03 8.63 14.68
CA ASN A 163 -6.15 9.84 13.85
C ASN A 163 -4.79 10.56 13.73
N GLU A 164 -4.01 10.62 14.80
CA GLU A 164 -2.70 11.30 14.83
C GLU A 164 -1.72 10.64 13.86
N MET A 165 -1.76 9.31 13.73
CA MET A 165 -0.93 8.56 12.77
C MET A 165 -1.30 8.90 11.33
N VAL A 166 -2.61 8.94 11.03
CA VAL A 166 -3.14 9.30 9.72
C VAL A 166 -2.79 10.74 9.36
N ASP A 167 -3.06 11.68 10.27
CA ASP A 167 -2.81 13.11 10.07
C ASP A 167 -1.34 13.41 9.84
N ALA A 168 -0.46 12.79 10.63
CA ALA A 168 0.97 12.97 10.46
C ALA A 168 1.48 12.37 9.14
N CYS A 169 0.92 11.25 8.68
CA CYS A 169 1.24 10.69 7.36
C CYS A 169 0.76 11.62 6.22
N LYS A 170 -0.51 12.05 6.26
CA LYS A 170 -1.08 12.98 5.26
C LYS A 170 -0.33 14.31 5.26
N GLN A 171 0.07 14.83 6.42
CA GLN A 171 0.87 16.05 6.53
C GLN A 171 2.28 15.87 5.93
N ALA A 172 2.94 14.73 6.17
CA ALA A 172 4.23 14.45 5.56
C ALA A 172 4.14 14.46 4.03
N VAL A 173 3.11 13.84 3.44
CA VAL A 173 2.89 13.86 1.98
C VAL A 173 2.56 15.27 1.48
N ARG A 174 1.71 16.03 2.18
CA ARG A 174 1.40 17.42 1.82
C ARG A 174 2.64 18.30 1.77
N ASN A 175 3.56 18.14 2.72
CA ASN A 175 4.82 18.89 2.77
C ASN A 175 5.76 18.60 1.59
N MET A 176 5.54 17.50 0.85
CA MET A 176 6.31 17.19 -0.37
C MET A 176 5.83 17.99 -1.59
N ASN A 177 4.69 18.68 -1.50
CA ASN A 177 4.10 19.51 -2.57
C ASN A 177 3.99 18.77 -3.92
N LEU A 178 3.50 17.52 -3.87
CA LEU A 178 3.40 16.64 -5.03
C LEU A 178 2.14 16.95 -5.87
N ARG A 179 2.21 16.63 -7.16
CA ARG A 179 1.05 16.69 -8.05
C ARG A 179 0.04 15.59 -7.70
N LYS A 180 -1.25 15.90 -7.83
CA LYS A 180 -2.31 14.87 -7.78
C LYS A 180 -2.26 13.96 -9.01
N PRO A 181 -2.85 12.76 -8.96
CA PRO A 181 -2.92 11.87 -10.10
C PRO A 181 -3.71 12.50 -11.26
N ALA A 182 -3.36 12.14 -12.50
CA ALA A 182 -4.02 12.69 -13.69
C ALA A 182 -5.46 12.18 -13.88
N ILE A 183 -5.77 11.02 -13.31
CA ILE A 183 -7.08 10.36 -13.35
C ILE A 183 -7.34 9.68 -12.01
N ASP A 184 -8.58 9.24 -11.78
CA ASP A 184 -8.92 8.43 -10.62
C ASP A 184 -8.40 6.99 -10.80
N LEU A 185 -7.36 6.62 -10.05
CA LEU A 185 -6.76 5.28 -10.12
C LEU A 185 -7.78 4.17 -9.83
N THR A 186 -8.80 4.44 -9.00
CA THR A 186 -9.81 3.44 -8.62
C THR A 186 -10.67 2.95 -9.79
N THR A 187 -10.64 3.65 -10.93
CA THR A 187 -11.37 3.27 -12.14
C THR A 187 -10.54 2.45 -13.13
N LEU A 188 -9.25 2.22 -12.85
CA LEU A 188 -8.36 1.49 -13.75
C LEU A 188 -8.63 -0.01 -13.70
N THR A 189 -8.62 -0.63 -14.89
CA THR A 189 -8.71 -2.06 -15.15
C THR A 189 -7.76 -2.42 -16.30
N ASP A 190 -7.39 -3.69 -16.43
CA ASP A 190 -6.47 -4.22 -17.46
C ASP A 190 -7.13 -5.19 -18.45
#